data_AF-A0A7C1N409-F1
#
_entry.id   AF-A0A7C1N409-F1
#
_cell.length_a   1.000
_cell.length_b   1.000
_cell.length_c   1.000
_cell.angle_alpha   90.00
_cell.angle_beta   90.00
_cell.angle_gamma   90.00
#
_symmetry.space_group_name_H-M   'P 1'
#
loop_
_entity.id
_entity.type
_entity.pdbx_description
1 polymer ?
#
loop_
_entity_poly.entity_id
_entity_poly.type
_entity_poly.pdbx_seq_one_letter_code
_entity_poly.pdbx_strand_id
1 'polypeptide(L)'
;MVRSLFIGLAIFLSCRSVHHPPQLVAHHAPPVPPKIDLRIERRGISLDVMVATLRDTTSPQHRFVFGIDSIVALLQLRGRSNFDTTLYLALINGTTGFREKLDSISTEGTAYWSNPLGLAIDTLQCVIRFSTLARKQYEVRLDTVLSLPVDSMPPFITVTPFIDAQTDSSVTFALLAQRNRGTGEDYHPTSERFRVEIFDERGSLRFASNAGMNYLQEVSSVEPRRRGELKRYTFEWPGTDNEGVPLPPGRYTAVLSIVAKPYPYTARIAFDWKGKAR
;
A
#
# COMPACT_ATOMS: atom_id res chain seq x y z
N MET A 1 48.07 10.91 -57.68
CA MET A 1 47.73 11.39 -56.32
C MET A 1 46.23 11.30 -56.15
N VAL A 2 45.76 10.24 -55.48
CA VAL A 2 44.33 10.00 -55.22
C VAL A 2 44.06 10.45 -53.77
N ARG A 3 43.11 11.36 -53.57
CA ARG A 3 42.58 11.70 -52.24
C ARG A 3 41.20 11.09 -52.11
N SER A 4 41.11 10.07 -51.26
CA SER A 4 39.89 9.38 -50.85
C SER A 4 39.05 10.29 -49.95
N LEU A 5 37.78 10.47 -50.31
CA LEU A 5 36.76 11.13 -49.48
C LEU A 5 35.93 10.03 -48.81
N PHE A 6 36.11 9.85 -47.50
CA PHE A 6 35.23 9.03 -46.66
C PHE A 6 34.24 9.98 -45.96
N ILE A 7 32.94 9.81 -46.21
CA ILE A 7 31.88 10.38 -45.36
C ILE A 7 30.95 9.23 -45.00
N GLY A 8 30.92 8.93 -43.70
CA GLY A 8 30.19 7.83 -43.10
C GLY A 8 28.68 8.08 -43.04
N LEU A 9 27.92 7.04 -43.38
CA LEU A 9 26.48 6.96 -43.24
C LEU A 9 26.15 6.54 -41.79
N ALA A 10 25.63 7.46 -40.98
CA ALA A 10 25.12 7.14 -39.64
C ALA A 10 23.69 6.59 -39.75
N ILE A 11 23.53 5.29 -39.47
CA ILE A 11 22.22 4.62 -39.39
C ILE A 11 21.66 4.85 -37.98
N PHE A 12 20.65 5.69 -37.85
CA PHE A 12 19.84 5.80 -36.63
C PHE A 12 18.86 4.64 -36.54
N LEU A 13 19.24 3.58 -35.82
CA LEU A 13 18.32 2.54 -35.36
C LEU A 13 17.43 3.11 -34.26
N SER A 14 16.23 3.57 -34.62
CA SER A 14 15.20 3.90 -33.64
C SER A 14 14.65 2.61 -33.02
N CYS A 15 14.96 2.37 -31.74
CA CYS A 15 14.29 1.36 -30.95
C CYS A 15 12.85 1.82 -30.69
N ARG A 16 11.90 1.37 -31.53
CA ARG A 16 10.47 1.46 -31.20
C ARG A 16 10.20 0.51 -30.03
N SER A 17 10.08 1.05 -28.83
CA SER A 17 9.45 0.35 -27.72
C SER A 17 8.04 -0.03 -28.14
N VAL A 18 7.82 -1.32 -28.37
CA VAL A 18 6.48 -1.85 -28.63
C VAL A 18 5.68 -1.71 -27.34
N HIS A 19 4.88 -0.65 -27.25
CA HIS A 19 3.82 -0.55 -26.27
C HIS A 19 2.78 -1.62 -26.62
N HIS A 20 2.81 -2.74 -25.90
CA HIS A 20 1.66 -3.63 -25.87
C HIS A 20 0.55 -2.91 -25.10
N PRO A 21 -0.59 -2.59 -25.73
CA PRO A 21 -1.73 -2.12 -24.97
C PRO A 21 -2.11 -3.19 -23.94
N PRO A 22 -2.53 -2.80 -22.72
CA PRO A 22 -2.98 -3.77 -21.73
C PRO A 22 -4.10 -4.60 -22.36
N GLN A 23 -3.86 -5.90 -22.54
CA GLN A 23 -4.90 -6.83 -22.97
C GLN A 23 -6.02 -6.77 -21.93
N LEU A 24 -7.20 -6.31 -22.36
CA LEU A 24 -8.44 -6.41 -21.61
C LEU A 24 -8.74 -7.90 -21.42
N VAL A 25 -8.34 -8.46 -20.28
CA VAL A 25 -8.73 -9.81 -19.90
C VAL A 25 -10.20 -9.77 -19.51
N ALA A 26 -11.06 -10.39 -20.32
CA ALA A 26 -12.47 -10.54 -19.98
C ALA A 26 -12.58 -11.40 -18.71
N HIS A 27 -13.14 -10.84 -17.64
CA HIS A 27 -13.38 -11.57 -16.40
C HIS A 27 -14.70 -12.36 -16.52
N HIS A 28 -14.61 -13.68 -16.45
CA HIS A 28 -15.78 -14.57 -16.49
C HIS A 28 -16.18 -15.01 -15.07
N ALA A 29 -17.45 -15.34 -14.87
CA ALA A 29 -17.88 -16.03 -13.66
C ALA A 29 -17.24 -17.43 -13.59
N PRO A 30 -16.82 -17.91 -12.41
CA PRO A 30 -16.20 -19.22 -12.28
C PRO A 30 -17.19 -20.35 -12.64
N PRO A 31 -16.74 -21.43 -13.31
CA PRO A 31 -17.58 -22.60 -13.63
C PRO A 31 -18.17 -23.30 -12.42
N VAL A 32 -17.57 -23.12 -11.24
CA VAL A 32 -18.07 -23.61 -9.96
C VAL A 32 -18.20 -22.40 -9.02
N PRO A 33 -19.40 -22.14 -8.46
CA PRO A 33 -19.57 -21.06 -7.51
C PRO A 33 -18.79 -21.36 -6.22
N PRO A 34 -17.96 -20.43 -5.73
CA PRO A 34 -17.23 -20.62 -4.49
C PRO A 34 -18.17 -20.48 -3.28
N LYS A 35 -17.89 -21.25 -2.23
CA LYS A 35 -18.35 -20.95 -0.88
C LYS A 35 -17.39 -19.93 -0.28
N ILE A 36 -17.90 -18.78 0.13
CA ILE A 36 -17.08 -17.70 0.69
C ILE A 36 -17.53 -17.41 2.11
N ASP A 37 -16.59 -17.42 3.06
CA ASP A 37 -16.79 -16.98 4.43
C ASP A 37 -15.91 -15.75 4.68
N LEU A 38 -16.56 -14.59 4.82
CA LEU A 38 -15.90 -13.32 5.07
C LEU A 38 -16.28 -12.86 6.48
N ARG A 39 -15.31 -12.93 7.40
CA ARG A 39 -15.52 -12.57 8.80
C ARG A 39 -14.78 -11.29 9.13
N ILE A 40 -15.52 -10.35 9.68
CA ILE A 40 -14.95 -9.15 10.28
C ILE A 40 -14.77 -9.42 11.76
N GLU A 41 -13.52 -9.34 12.20
CA GLU A 41 -13.16 -9.48 13.59
C GLU A 41 -12.61 -8.15 14.11
N ARG A 42 -12.57 -8.01 15.44
CA ARG A 42 -11.97 -6.83 16.08
C ARG A 42 -10.54 -6.53 15.60
N ARG A 43 -9.80 -7.53 15.13
CA ARG A 43 -8.39 -7.41 14.75
C ARG A 43 -8.15 -7.32 13.24
N GLY A 44 -9.16 -7.55 12.41
CA GLY A 44 -8.95 -7.68 10.98
C GLY A 44 -10.12 -8.31 10.23
N ILE A 45 -9.85 -8.70 9.00
CA ILE A 45 -10.77 -9.39 8.10
C ILE A 45 -10.18 -10.77 7.83
N SER A 46 -10.93 -11.83 8.13
CA SER A 46 -10.63 -13.19 7.69
C SER A 46 -11.45 -13.49 6.45
N LEU A 47 -10.82 -14.10 5.46
CA LEU A 47 -11.46 -14.52 4.22
C LEU A 47 -11.09 -15.96 3.91
N ASP A 48 -12.09 -16.82 3.88
CA ASP A 48 -11.98 -18.21 3.46
C ASP A 48 -12.80 -18.40 2.18
N VAL A 49 -12.18 -18.97 1.15
CA VAL A 49 -12.78 -19.21 -0.16
C VAL A 49 -12.58 -20.68 -0.51
N MET A 50 -13.67 -21.42 -0.67
CA MET A 50 -13.63 -22.83 -1.01
C MET A 50 -14.38 -23.09 -2.31
N VAL A 51 -13.76 -23.82 -3.23
CA VAL A 51 -14.39 -24.30 -4.46
C VAL A 51 -14.30 -25.82 -4.47
N ALA A 52 -15.42 -26.51 -4.69
CA ALA A 52 -15.46 -27.97 -4.68
C ALA A 52 -16.36 -28.51 -5.79
N THR A 53 -15.96 -29.62 -6.39
CA THR A 53 -16.72 -30.31 -7.44
C THR A 53 -16.43 -31.81 -7.42
N LEU A 54 -17.26 -32.59 -8.12
CA LEU A 54 -16.97 -34.00 -8.37
C LEU A 54 -15.72 -34.16 -9.22
N ARG A 55 -15.00 -35.25 -8.96
CA ARG A 55 -13.84 -35.69 -9.73
C ARG A 55 -14.30 -36.26 -11.08
N ASP A 56 -14.53 -35.39 -12.05
CA ASP A 56 -14.83 -35.76 -13.43
C ASP A 56 -13.88 -35.04 -14.39
N THR A 57 -12.81 -35.71 -14.81
CA THR A 57 -11.74 -35.16 -15.67
C THR A 57 -12.24 -34.62 -17.03
N THR A 58 -13.43 -35.05 -17.44
CA THR A 58 -14.09 -34.58 -18.67
C THR A 58 -14.87 -33.27 -18.47
N SER A 59 -15.25 -32.96 -17.22
CA SER A 59 -16.07 -31.80 -16.90
C SER A 59 -15.27 -30.48 -16.85
N PRO A 60 -15.86 -29.35 -17.30
CA PRO A 60 -15.23 -28.04 -17.17
C PRO A 60 -15.07 -27.60 -15.70
N GLN A 61 -15.96 -28.06 -14.80
CA GLN A 61 -15.89 -27.79 -13.37
C GLN A 61 -14.63 -28.38 -12.75
N HIS A 62 -14.35 -29.66 -13.03
CA HIS A 62 -13.14 -30.32 -12.57
C HIS A 62 -11.89 -29.61 -13.06
N ARG A 63 -11.81 -29.31 -14.36
CA ARG A 63 -10.64 -28.64 -14.96
C ARG A 63 -10.43 -27.25 -14.37
N PHE A 64 -11.50 -26.55 -14.02
CA PHE A 64 -11.43 -25.29 -13.31
C PHE A 64 -10.85 -25.47 -11.91
N VAL A 65 -11.48 -26.28 -11.04
CA VAL A 65 -11.06 -26.46 -9.63
C VAL A 65 -9.63 -27.00 -9.56
N PHE A 66 -9.33 -28.07 -10.29
CA PHE A 66 -7.98 -28.64 -10.35
C PHE A 66 -6.95 -27.66 -10.94
N GLY A 67 -7.40 -26.78 -11.84
CA GLY A 67 -6.53 -25.84 -12.53
C GLY A 67 -6.29 -24.54 -11.77
N ILE A 68 -6.86 -24.32 -10.58
CA ILE A 68 -6.63 -23.09 -9.80
C ILE A 68 -5.15 -23.02 -9.40
N ASP A 69 -4.49 -21.95 -9.83
CA ASP A 69 -3.08 -21.65 -9.55
C ASP A 69 -2.95 -20.61 -8.43
N SER A 70 -3.83 -19.61 -8.44
CA SER A 70 -3.86 -18.55 -7.43
C SER A 70 -5.28 -18.09 -7.14
N ILE A 71 -5.55 -17.75 -5.88
CA ILE A 71 -6.74 -16.99 -5.48
C ILE A 71 -6.24 -15.69 -4.84
N VAL A 72 -6.75 -14.56 -5.34
CA VAL A 72 -6.40 -13.22 -4.86
C VAL A 72 -7.69 -12.47 -4.54
N ALA A 73 -7.76 -11.82 -3.39
CA ALA A 73 -8.86 -10.94 -3.04
C ALA A 73 -8.42 -9.48 -3.04
N LEU A 74 -9.15 -8.64 -3.74
CA LEU A 74 -9.01 -7.18 -3.71
C LEU A 74 -10.03 -6.64 -2.73
N LEU A 75 -9.56 -6.06 -1.65
CA LEU A 75 -10.40 -5.41 -0.65
C LEU A 75 -10.38 -3.90 -0.90
N GLN A 76 -11.56 -3.33 -1.09
CA GLN A 76 -11.79 -1.91 -1.26
C GLN A 76 -12.55 -1.41 -0.04
N LEU A 77 -11.81 -0.83 0.90
CA LEU A 77 -12.30 -0.34 2.17
C LEU A 77 -12.63 1.14 2.00
N ARG A 78 -13.86 1.54 2.34
CA ARG A 78 -14.34 2.91 2.19
C ARG A 78 -14.90 3.42 3.51
N GLY A 79 -14.89 4.73 3.68
CA GLY A 79 -15.41 5.41 4.86
C GLY A 79 -14.81 6.81 4.96
N ARG A 80 -14.43 7.22 6.18
CA ARG A 80 -13.63 8.45 6.40
C ARG A 80 -12.26 8.42 5.73
N SER A 81 -11.77 7.23 5.39
CA SER A 81 -10.55 7.03 4.61
C SER A 81 -10.79 5.93 3.59
N ASN A 82 -10.21 6.09 2.41
CA ASN A 82 -10.28 5.09 1.34
C ASN A 82 -8.98 4.30 1.33
N PHE A 83 -9.09 2.97 1.39
CA PHE A 83 -7.94 2.10 1.41
C PHE A 83 -8.20 0.86 0.55
N ASP A 84 -7.30 0.60 -0.40
CA ASP A 84 -7.35 -0.58 -1.26
C ASP A 84 -6.18 -1.49 -0.92
N THR A 85 -6.45 -2.78 -0.78
CA THR A 85 -5.41 -3.78 -0.50
C THR A 85 -5.69 -5.09 -1.23
N THR A 86 -4.63 -5.87 -1.42
CA THR A 86 -4.67 -7.16 -2.10
C THR A 86 -4.24 -8.24 -1.14
N LEU A 87 -5.07 -9.27 -0.97
CA LEU A 87 -4.75 -10.46 -0.19
C LEU A 87 -4.45 -11.62 -1.13
N TYR A 88 -3.31 -12.26 -0.91
CA TYR A 88 -2.97 -13.52 -1.55
C TYR A 88 -3.40 -14.63 -0.61
N LEU A 89 -4.28 -15.52 -1.09
CA LEU A 89 -4.83 -16.59 -0.26
C LEU A 89 -3.88 -17.78 -0.30
N ALA A 90 -3.54 -18.32 0.87
CA ALA A 90 -2.78 -19.55 0.98
C ALA A 90 -3.66 -20.71 0.51
N LEU A 91 -3.22 -21.45 -0.52
CA LEU A 91 -4.01 -22.50 -1.14
C LEU A 91 -3.79 -23.86 -0.48
N ILE A 92 -4.89 -24.57 -0.23
CA ILE A 92 -4.95 -25.94 0.26
C ILE A 92 -5.81 -26.73 -0.73
N ASN A 93 -5.23 -27.79 -1.32
CA ASN A 93 -5.95 -28.68 -2.22
C ASN A 93 -6.39 -29.94 -1.47
N GLY A 94 -7.65 -30.35 -1.67
CA GLY A 94 -8.26 -31.50 -1.01
C GLY A 94 -8.87 -32.49 -2.01
N THR A 95 -8.89 -33.76 -1.63
CA THR A 95 -9.66 -34.80 -2.32
C THR A 95 -10.23 -35.79 -1.32
N THR A 96 -11.47 -36.23 -1.54
CA THR A 96 -12.16 -37.18 -0.65
C THR A 96 -11.92 -38.65 -1.04
N GLY A 97 -11.25 -38.92 -2.17
CA GLY A 97 -10.91 -40.27 -2.64
C GLY A 97 -10.34 -40.31 -4.07
N PHE A 98 -10.34 -41.48 -4.70
CA PHE A 98 -9.73 -41.72 -6.02
C PHE A 98 -10.68 -42.20 -7.13
N ARG A 99 -11.97 -42.37 -6.86
CA ARG A 99 -12.99 -42.85 -7.79
C ARG A 99 -13.57 -41.68 -8.60
N GLU A 100 -13.51 -41.79 -9.93
CA GLU A 100 -14.15 -40.81 -10.80
C GLU A 100 -15.67 -40.76 -10.59
N LYS A 101 -16.22 -39.55 -10.71
CA LYS A 101 -17.65 -39.22 -10.59
C LYS A 101 -18.31 -39.53 -9.23
N LEU A 102 -17.55 -40.07 -8.28
CA LEU A 102 -18.00 -40.36 -6.92
C LEU A 102 -17.30 -39.44 -5.91
N ASP A 103 -15.99 -39.32 -6.02
CA ASP A 103 -15.20 -38.53 -5.08
C ASP A 103 -15.14 -37.07 -5.51
N SER A 104 -14.83 -36.17 -4.57
CA SER A 104 -14.72 -34.74 -4.81
C SER A 104 -13.27 -34.27 -4.81
N ILE A 105 -13.05 -33.16 -5.51
CA ILE A 105 -11.85 -32.35 -5.41
C ILE A 105 -12.24 -30.96 -4.92
N SER A 106 -11.36 -30.34 -4.15
CA SER A 106 -11.55 -28.98 -3.65
C SER A 106 -10.26 -28.19 -3.65
N THR A 107 -10.39 -26.88 -3.79
CA THR A 107 -9.34 -25.92 -3.53
C THR A 107 -9.89 -24.89 -2.55
N GLU A 108 -9.19 -24.74 -1.44
CA GLU A 108 -9.48 -23.78 -0.38
C GLU A 108 -8.38 -22.72 -0.36
N GLY A 109 -8.76 -21.47 -0.23
CA GLY A 109 -7.86 -20.35 -0.03
C GLY A 109 -8.23 -19.63 1.25
N THR A 110 -7.24 -19.35 2.11
CA THR A 110 -7.45 -18.60 3.35
C THR A 110 -6.53 -17.37 3.39
N ALA A 111 -7.06 -16.22 3.80
CA ALA A 111 -6.26 -15.03 4.04
C ALA A 111 -6.77 -14.24 5.24
N TYR A 112 -5.84 -13.52 5.88
CA TYR A 112 -6.13 -12.61 6.97
C TYR A 112 -5.52 -11.24 6.68
N TRP A 113 -6.33 -10.19 6.83
CA TRP A 113 -5.89 -8.81 6.79
C TRP A 113 -6.07 -8.17 8.15
N SER A 114 -5.00 -7.64 8.75
CA SER A 114 -5.16 -6.78 9.93
C SER A 114 -5.49 -5.34 9.50
N ASN A 115 -6.14 -4.53 10.35
CA ASN A 115 -6.24 -3.07 10.15
C ASN A 115 -5.07 -2.37 10.85
N PRO A 116 -3.91 -2.19 10.20
CA PRO A 116 -2.70 -1.65 10.82
C PRO A 116 -2.82 -0.15 11.11
N LEU A 117 -3.55 0.55 10.26
CA LEU A 117 -3.72 1.99 10.32
C LEU A 117 -4.87 2.41 11.23
N GLY A 118 -5.60 1.46 11.81
CA GLY A 118 -6.75 1.76 12.63
C GLY A 118 -7.78 2.62 11.92
N LEU A 119 -7.89 2.46 10.60
CA LEU A 119 -8.81 3.27 9.81
C LEU A 119 -10.22 2.96 10.26
N ALA A 120 -11.01 4.02 10.47
CA ALA A 120 -12.45 3.91 10.52
C ALA A 120 -12.91 3.52 9.11
N ILE A 121 -13.36 2.29 8.99
CA ILE A 121 -13.86 1.74 7.74
C ILE A 121 -15.36 1.57 7.92
N ASP A 122 -16.14 2.12 7.01
CA ASP A 122 -17.59 2.09 7.08
C ASP A 122 -18.15 1.02 6.16
N THR A 123 -17.50 0.79 5.01
CA THR A 123 -17.93 -0.22 4.03
C THR A 123 -16.74 -0.97 3.44
N LEU A 124 -16.99 -2.19 2.98
CA LEU A 124 -16.01 -3.07 2.34
C LEU A 124 -16.61 -3.62 1.05
N GLN A 125 -15.92 -3.45 -0.07
CA GLN A 125 -16.16 -4.21 -1.28
C GLN A 125 -15.04 -5.25 -1.45
N CYS A 126 -15.38 -6.48 -1.79
CA CYS A 126 -14.41 -7.55 -1.98
C CYS A 126 -14.57 -8.17 -3.37
N VAL A 127 -13.46 -8.22 -4.12
CA VAL A 127 -13.40 -8.85 -5.44
C VAL A 127 -12.42 -10.01 -5.38
N ILE A 128 -12.91 -11.23 -5.56
CA ILE A 128 -12.09 -12.45 -5.54
C ILE A 128 -11.78 -12.83 -6.98
N ARG A 129 -10.50 -12.99 -7.28
CA ARG A 129 -9.97 -13.38 -8.58
C ARG A 129 -9.30 -14.74 -8.50
N PHE A 130 -9.68 -15.62 -9.41
CA PHE A 130 -9.06 -16.91 -9.62
C PHE A 130 -8.22 -16.84 -10.89
N SER A 131 -6.96 -17.24 -10.80
CA SER A 131 -6.13 -17.52 -11.98
C SER A 131 -5.91 -19.01 -12.08
N THR A 132 -6.04 -19.54 -13.28
CA THR A 132 -5.80 -20.97 -13.54
C THR A 132 -4.46 -21.20 -14.25
N LEU A 133 -3.93 -22.42 -14.18
CA LEU A 133 -2.75 -22.87 -14.92
C LEU A 133 -2.90 -22.67 -16.45
N ALA A 134 -4.12 -22.70 -16.96
CA ALA A 134 -4.45 -22.40 -18.35
C ALA A 134 -4.53 -20.88 -18.66
N ARG A 135 -4.08 -20.03 -17.73
CA ARG A 135 -4.10 -18.56 -17.80
C ARG A 135 -5.49 -17.95 -17.99
N LYS A 136 -6.54 -18.68 -17.61
CA LYS A 136 -7.90 -18.13 -17.55
C LYS A 136 -8.12 -17.44 -16.21
N GLN A 137 -8.81 -16.30 -16.26
CA GLN A 137 -9.16 -15.52 -15.08
C GLN A 137 -10.67 -15.54 -14.85
N TYR A 138 -11.04 -15.71 -13.59
CA TYR A 138 -12.42 -15.67 -13.14
C TYR A 138 -12.58 -14.70 -11.98
N GLU A 139 -13.73 -14.05 -11.88
CA GLU A 139 -14.00 -13.05 -10.84
C GLU A 139 -15.33 -13.32 -10.15
N VAL A 140 -15.35 -13.11 -8.84
CA VAL A 140 -16.56 -13.08 -8.02
C VAL A 140 -16.54 -11.80 -7.20
N ARG A 141 -17.65 -11.06 -7.24
CA ARG A 141 -17.82 -9.81 -6.49
C ARG A 141 -18.73 -10.04 -5.31
N LEU A 142 -18.29 -9.55 -4.16
CA LEU A 142 -19.07 -9.47 -2.94
C LEU A 142 -19.39 -8.00 -2.68
N ASP A 143 -20.57 -7.60 -3.15
CA ASP A 143 -21.12 -6.26 -2.90
C ASP A 143 -21.87 -6.24 -1.57
N THR A 144 -21.19 -6.59 -0.47
CA THR A 144 -21.81 -6.51 0.86
C THR A 144 -21.35 -5.25 1.57
N VAL A 145 -22.27 -4.31 1.79
CA VAL A 145 -22.05 -3.18 2.70
C VAL A 145 -22.02 -3.72 4.13
N LEU A 146 -20.83 -4.10 4.59
CA LEU A 146 -20.61 -4.53 5.96
C LEU A 146 -20.22 -3.30 6.77
N SER A 147 -21.17 -2.77 7.56
CA SER A 147 -20.87 -1.76 8.57
C SER A 147 -19.96 -2.39 9.62
N LEU A 148 -18.71 -1.94 9.65
CA LEU A 148 -17.75 -2.45 10.62
C LEU A 148 -18.07 -1.87 12.00
N PRO A 149 -17.73 -2.59 13.09
CA PRO A 149 -17.87 -2.05 14.43
C PRO A 149 -17.10 -0.73 14.57
N VAL A 150 -17.71 0.27 15.20
CA VAL A 150 -17.14 1.63 15.43
C VAL A 150 -15.80 1.56 16.18
N ASP A 151 -15.55 0.48 16.92
CA ASP A 151 -14.30 0.16 17.61
C ASP A 151 -13.20 -0.32 16.64
N SER A 152 -12.94 0.47 15.61
CA SER A 152 -11.73 0.37 14.80
C SER A 152 -10.51 0.43 15.72
N MET A 153 -9.67 -0.60 15.68
CA MET A 153 -8.46 -0.65 16.52
C MET A 153 -7.67 0.65 16.38
N PRO A 154 -7.03 1.16 17.43
CA PRO A 154 -6.11 2.28 17.26
C PRO A 154 -4.98 1.92 16.28
N PRO A 155 -4.46 2.88 15.49
CA PRO A 155 -3.32 2.65 14.61
C PRO A 155 -2.13 2.07 15.40
N PHE A 156 -1.21 1.35 14.75
CA PHE A 156 0.02 0.86 15.41
C PHE A 156 0.76 1.97 16.15
N ILE A 157 0.87 3.14 15.51
CA ILE A 157 1.44 4.35 16.08
C ILE A 157 0.48 5.52 15.83
N THR A 158 0.18 6.29 16.87
CA THR A 158 -0.43 7.62 16.75
C THR A 158 0.67 8.66 16.69
N VAL A 159 0.54 9.65 15.81
CA VAL A 159 1.49 10.75 15.68
C VAL A 159 0.82 12.09 15.94
N THR A 160 1.49 12.97 16.67
CA THR A 160 1.01 14.31 17.00
C THR A 160 2.07 15.35 16.61
N PRO A 161 1.79 16.22 15.64
CA PRO A 161 2.74 17.23 15.19
C PRO A 161 2.67 18.47 16.09
N PHE A 162 3.81 19.13 16.30
CA PHE A 162 3.87 20.42 16.98
C PHE A 162 5.11 21.21 16.52
N ILE A 163 5.08 22.52 16.73
CA ILE A 163 6.24 23.39 16.57
C ILE A 163 6.94 23.43 17.92
N ASP A 164 8.19 22.98 17.95
CA ASP A 164 8.98 22.98 19.18
C ASP A 164 9.64 24.34 19.42
N ALA A 165 10.14 24.96 18.35
CA ALA A 165 10.71 26.29 18.38
C ALA A 165 10.46 27.00 17.04
N GLN A 166 10.25 28.31 17.09
CA GLN A 166 10.16 29.14 15.90
C GLN A 166 10.87 30.47 16.16
N THR A 167 11.80 30.79 15.28
CA THR A 167 12.52 32.06 15.24
C THR A 167 12.20 32.79 13.92
N ASP A 168 12.80 33.96 13.72
CA ASP A 168 12.70 34.67 12.43
C ASP A 168 13.53 33.98 11.31
N SER A 169 14.41 33.05 11.67
CA SER A 169 15.32 32.38 10.72
C SER A 169 15.15 30.88 10.62
N SER A 170 14.41 30.24 11.53
CA SER A 170 14.19 28.80 11.49
C SER A 170 12.90 28.37 12.19
N VAL A 171 12.40 27.20 11.81
CA VAL A 171 11.30 26.50 12.47
C VAL A 171 11.75 25.09 12.80
N THR A 172 11.66 24.69 14.06
CA THR A 172 11.88 23.31 14.49
C THR A 172 10.54 22.59 14.57
N PHE A 173 10.33 21.69 13.62
CA PHE A 173 9.18 20.80 13.61
C PHE A 173 9.44 19.59 14.49
N ALA A 174 8.42 19.16 15.23
CA ALA A 174 8.49 17.95 16.03
C ALA A 174 7.25 17.07 15.81
N LEU A 175 7.48 15.75 15.88
CA LEU A 175 6.44 14.73 15.81
C LEU A 175 6.58 13.81 17.03
N LEU A 176 5.56 13.81 17.88
CA LEU A 176 5.47 12.84 18.98
C LEU A 176 4.76 11.59 18.47
N ALA A 177 5.45 10.45 18.53
CA ALA A 177 4.94 9.15 18.15
C ALA A 177 4.65 8.32 19.39
N GLN A 178 3.44 7.79 19.50
CA GLN A 178 3.01 6.88 20.56
C GLN A 178 2.65 5.52 19.98
N ARG A 179 3.30 4.46 20.47
CA ARG A 179 3.00 3.10 20.05
C ARG A 179 1.77 2.59 20.80
N ASN A 180 0.65 2.37 20.10
CA ASN A 180 -0.60 1.93 20.73
C ASN A 180 -0.72 0.40 20.84
N ARG A 181 0.02 -0.32 19.98
CA ARG A 181 -0.04 -1.78 19.82
C ARG A 181 1.35 -2.40 20.06
N GLY A 182 1.46 -3.73 20.15
CA GLY A 182 2.75 -4.41 20.34
C GLY A 182 3.72 -4.18 19.16
N THR A 183 4.80 -4.98 19.10
CA THR A 183 5.70 -4.97 17.94
C THR A 183 4.91 -5.15 16.65
N GLY A 184 4.94 -4.14 15.77
CA GLY A 184 4.34 -4.19 14.45
C GLY A 184 5.25 -4.83 13.42
N GLU A 185 4.69 -5.13 12.25
CA GLU A 185 5.44 -5.50 11.05
C GLU A 185 5.99 -4.25 10.32
N ASP A 186 5.96 -3.09 10.99
CA ASP A 186 6.40 -1.83 10.44
C ASP A 186 7.92 -1.70 10.47
N TYR A 187 8.48 -1.33 9.32
CA TYR A 187 9.92 -1.14 9.16
C TYR A 187 10.21 0.12 8.35
N HIS A 188 11.37 0.71 8.62
CA HIS A 188 11.97 1.70 7.76
C HIS A 188 12.69 0.99 6.62
N PRO A 189 12.39 1.29 5.35
CA PRO A 189 13.04 0.65 4.20
C PRO A 189 14.46 1.17 3.91
N THR A 190 14.79 2.36 4.41
CA THR A 190 16.09 3.02 4.29
C THR A 190 16.47 3.68 5.62
N SER A 191 17.64 4.29 5.73
CA SER A 191 18.03 5.08 6.91
C SER A 191 17.21 6.37 7.12
N GLU A 192 16.31 6.73 6.20
CA GLU A 192 15.38 7.83 6.40
C GLU A 192 14.34 7.45 7.47
N ARG A 193 14.33 8.17 8.60
CA ARG A 193 13.39 7.91 9.70
C ARG A 193 12.25 8.90 9.75
N PHE A 194 12.53 10.17 9.46
CA PHE A 194 11.61 11.28 9.61
C PHE A 194 11.70 12.21 8.39
N ARG A 195 10.55 12.56 7.83
CA ARG A 195 10.43 13.43 6.66
C ARG A 195 9.54 14.63 6.97
N VAL A 196 9.97 15.80 6.51
CA VAL A 196 9.19 17.04 6.56
C VAL A 196 9.04 17.59 5.16
N GLU A 197 7.80 17.84 4.76
CA GLU A 197 7.45 18.49 3.50
C GLU A 197 6.64 19.75 3.82
N ILE A 198 6.97 20.88 3.20
CA ILE A 198 6.34 22.18 3.47
C ILE A 198 5.64 22.64 2.20
N PHE A 199 4.37 22.99 2.35
CA PHE A 199 3.50 23.45 1.28
C PHE A 199 3.06 24.89 1.55
N ASP A 200 2.96 25.69 0.49
CA ASP A 200 2.35 27.02 0.58
C ASP A 200 0.82 26.94 0.68
N GLU A 201 0.15 28.08 0.87
CA GLU A 201 -1.31 28.17 0.99
C GLU A 201 -2.06 27.61 -0.24
N ARG A 202 -1.41 27.59 -1.41
CA ARG A 202 -1.99 27.01 -2.64
C ARG A 202 -1.79 25.49 -2.72
N GLY A 203 -1.13 24.89 -1.74
CA GLY A 203 -0.79 23.46 -1.73
C GLY A 203 0.43 23.11 -2.58
N SER A 204 1.24 24.10 -3.00
CA SER A 204 2.46 23.85 -3.77
C SER A 204 3.61 23.45 -2.85
N LEU A 205 4.30 22.36 -3.16
CA LEU A 205 5.48 21.91 -2.40
C LEU A 205 6.61 22.95 -2.55
N ARG A 206 7.12 23.45 -1.42
CA ARG A 206 8.22 24.43 -1.36
C ARG A 206 9.50 23.86 -0.80
N PHE A 207 9.41 22.92 0.13
CA PHE A 207 10.56 22.30 0.75
C PHE A 207 10.27 20.84 1.05
N ALA A 208 11.28 19.99 0.91
CA ALA A 208 11.22 18.59 1.31
C ALA A 208 12.56 18.18 1.90
N SER A 209 12.55 17.66 3.13
CA SER A 209 13.78 17.30 3.85
C SER A 209 14.60 16.20 3.17
N ASN A 210 14.02 15.49 2.21
CA ASN A 210 14.65 14.44 1.43
C ASN A 210 15.14 14.90 0.05
N ALA A 211 14.92 16.16 -0.34
CA ALA A 211 15.36 16.66 -1.63
C ALA A 211 16.90 16.63 -1.74
N GLY A 212 17.44 15.97 -2.77
CA GLY A 212 18.88 15.83 -2.99
C GLY A 212 19.61 14.91 -2.00
N MET A 213 18.88 14.23 -1.10
CA MET A 213 19.46 13.37 -0.09
C MET A 213 19.64 11.93 -0.58
N ASN A 214 20.75 11.30 -0.18
CA ASN A 214 20.98 9.87 -0.35
C ASN A 214 20.86 9.17 1.00
N TYR A 215 20.06 8.10 1.05
CA TYR A 215 19.86 7.31 2.28
C TYR A 215 20.48 5.93 2.13
N LEU A 216 21.05 5.44 3.23
CA LEU A 216 21.59 4.08 3.28
C LEU A 216 20.44 3.08 3.10
N GLN A 217 20.68 2.06 2.30
CA GLN A 217 19.74 0.95 2.11
C GLN A 217 19.86 0.02 3.32
N GLU A 218 19.11 0.34 4.36
CA GLU A 218 19.09 -0.40 5.63
C GLU A 218 17.64 -0.57 6.08
N VAL A 219 17.24 -1.83 6.27
CA VAL A 219 15.95 -2.17 6.88
C VAL A 219 16.10 -2.12 8.38
N SER A 220 15.27 -1.32 9.06
CA SER A 220 15.26 -1.25 10.52
C SER A 220 13.84 -1.18 11.09
N SER A 221 13.69 -1.50 12.37
CA SER A 221 12.39 -1.39 13.05
C SER A 221 11.99 0.06 13.27
N VAL A 222 10.68 0.33 13.20
CA VAL A 222 10.12 1.64 13.56
C VAL A 222 10.06 1.81 15.08
N GLU A 223 10.50 2.98 15.55
CA GLU A 223 10.37 3.40 16.95
C GLU A 223 9.09 4.24 17.17
N PRO A 224 8.51 4.26 18.38
CA PRO A 224 8.84 3.44 19.54
C PRO A 224 8.44 1.97 19.33
N ARG A 225 9.01 1.00 20.06
CA ARG A 225 8.75 -0.44 19.82
C ARG A 225 7.77 -1.06 20.81
N ARG A 226 7.73 -0.53 22.04
CA ARG A 226 6.89 -1.08 23.10
C ARG A 226 5.57 -0.34 23.18
N ARG A 227 4.49 -1.05 23.50
CA ARG A 227 3.18 -0.44 23.71
C ARG A 227 3.26 0.61 24.83
N GLY A 228 2.72 1.79 24.57
CA GLY A 228 2.70 2.95 25.48
C GLY A 228 3.96 3.80 25.43
N GLU A 229 5.03 3.34 24.77
CA GLU A 229 6.27 4.10 24.62
C GLU A 229 6.07 5.28 23.67
N LEU A 230 6.81 6.36 23.97
CA LEU A 230 6.82 7.60 23.22
C LEU A 230 8.19 7.81 22.58
N LYS A 231 8.20 8.25 21.32
CA LYS A 231 9.41 8.70 20.62
C LYS A 231 9.14 10.08 20.04
N ARG A 232 10.09 10.99 20.23
CA ARG A 232 10.06 12.32 19.64
C ARG A 232 11.01 12.37 18.44
N TYR A 233 10.50 12.85 17.31
CA TYR A 233 11.25 13.16 16.11
C TYR A 233 11.30 14.67 15.92
N THR A 234 12.42 15.21 15.44
CA THR A 234 12.59 16.66 15.24
C THR A 234 13.31 16.94 13.93
N PHE A 235 12.99 18.06 13.30
CA PHE A 235 13.69 18.56 12.12
C PHE A 235 13.69 20.10 12.14
N GLU A 236 14.88 20.70 12.04
CA GLU A 236 15.03 22.15 11.92
C GLU A 236 15.02 22.55 10.45
N TRP A 237 14.10 23.43 10.09
CA TRP A 237 13.99 24.01 8.76
C TRP A 237 14.50 25.46 8.77
N PRO A 238 15.48 25.82 7.92
CA PRO A 238 16.12 27.14 7.93
C PRO A 238 15.33 28.24 7.18
N GLY A 239 14.05 28.01 6.85
CA GLY A 239 13.21 29.01 6.18
C GLY A 239 13.46 29.16 4.68
N THR A 240 14.13 28.19 4.04
CA THR A 240 14.46 28.20 2.60
C THR A 240 13.79 27.05 1.85
N ASP A 241 13.64 27.19 0.53
CA ASP A 241 13.30 26.06 -0.33
C ASP A 241 14.47 25.08 -0.51
N ASN A 242 14.27 24.07 -1.37
CA ASN A 242 15.28 23.05 -1.68
C ASN A 242 16.48 23.59 -2.49
N GLU A 243 16.39 24.80 -3.05
CA GLU A 243 17.47 25.48 -3.78
C GLU A 243 18.24 26.46 -2.87
N GLY A 244 17.82 26.59 -1.61
CA GLY A 244 18.40 27.53 -0.65
C GLY A 244 17.85 28.95 -0.76
N VAL A 245 16.80 29.18 -1.56
CA VAL A 245 16.16 30.49 -1.69
C VAL A 245 15.23 30.72 -0.49
N PRO A 246 15.35 31.85 0.23
CA PRO A 246 14.46 32.17 1.33
C PRO A 246 12.99 32.24 0.90
N LEU A 247 12.12 31.56 1.66
CA LEU A 247 10.69 31.62 1.40
C LEU A 247 10.07 32.93 1.95
N PRO A 248 9.11 33.52 1.22
CA PRO A 248 8.46 34.75 1.66
C PRO A 248 7.61 34.51 2.92
N PRO A 249 7.38 35.55 3.74
CA PRO A 249 6.44 35.46 4.86
C PRO A 249 5.04 35.06 4.39
N GLY A 250 4.34 34.26 5.19
CA GLY A 250 3.00 33.79 4.85
C GLY A 250 2.59 32.54 5.61
N ARG A 251 1.40 32.03 5.29
CA ARG A 251 0.88 30.81 5.90
C ARG A 251 1.32 29.57 5.12
N TYR A 252 1.81 28.57 5.84
CA TYR A 252 2.30 27.32 5.28
C TYR A 252 1.69 26.12 6.02
N THR A 253 1.79 24.95 5.38
CA THR A 253 1.46 23.66 5.99
C THR A 253 2.66 22.75 5.94
N ALA A 254 3.10 22.24 7.09
CA ALA A 254 4.10 21.18 7.17
C ALA A 254 3.41 19.81 7.29
N VAL A 255 3.88 18.85 6.51
CA VAL A 255 3.51 17.43 6.57
C VAL A 255 4.69 16.67 7.16
N LEU A 256 4.49 16.10 8.33
CA LEU A 256 5.50 15.40 9.13
C LEU A 256 5.22 13.90 9.04
N SER A 257 6.20 13.11 8.60
CA SER A 257 6.01 11.67 8.37
C SER A 257 7.13 10.82 8.94
N ILE A 258 6.77 9.73 9.62
CA ILE A 258 7.68 8.60 9.87
C ILE A 258 7.73 7.76 8.60
N VAL A 259 8.92 7.60 8.01
CA VAL A 259 9.09 6.90 6.72
C VAL A 259 9.08 5.39 6.95
N ALA A 260 7.89 4.82 7.06
CA ALA A 260 7.68 3.42 7.36
C ALA A 260 6.94 2.68 6.22
N LYS A 261 7.12 1.37 6.19
CA LYS A 261 6.38 0.42 5.37
C LYS A 261 5.67 -0.59 6.29
N PRO A 262 4.51 -1.13 5.88
CA PRO A 262 3.79 -0.83 4.64
C PRO A 262 3.21 0.59 4.56
N TYR A 263 3.08 1.31 5.67
CA TYR A 263 2.44 2.63 5.70
C TYR A 263 3.30 3.70 6.39
N PRO A 264 3.31 4.94 5.87
CA PRO A 264 3.87 6.06 6.61
C PRO A 264 2.92 6.49 7.74
N TYR A 265 3.49 6.96 8.85
CA TYR A 265 2.74 7.63 9.92
C TYR A 265 2.87 9.13 9.74
N THR A 266 1.81 9.78 9.25
CA THR A 266 1.84 11.18 8.80
C THR A 266 0.88 12.05 9.60
N ALA A 267 1.32 13.27 9.92
CA ALA A 267 0.47 14.32 10.47
C ALA A 267 0.76 15.67 9.81
N ARG A 268 -0.17 16.62 9.95
CA ARG A 268 -0.07 17.96 9.36
C ARG A 268 -0.16 19.04 10.42
N ILE A 269 0.58 20.12 10.24
CA ILE A 269 0.49 21.33 11.07
C ILE A 269 0.56 22.58 10.19
N ALA A 270 -0.37 23.50 10.41
CA ALA A 270 -0.33 24.82 9.80
C ALA A 270 0.51 25.76 10.67
N PHE A 271 1.24 26.67 10.04
CA PHE A 271 2.07 27.65 10.75
C PHE A 271 2.24 28.93 9.93
N ASP A 272 2.47 30.05 10.61
CA ASP A 272 2.74 31.34 9.99
C ASP A 272 4.25 31.59 9.98
N TRP A 273 4.84 31.66 8.80
CA TRP A 273 6.26 31.97 8.62
C TRP A 273 6.47 33.47 8.53
N LYS A 274 7.34 34.01 9.38
CA LYS A 274 7.63 35.45 9.42
C LYS A 274 8.70 35.90 8.42
N GLY A 275 9.50 34.96 7.90
CA GLY A 275 10.65 35.27 7.07
C GLY A 275 11.81 35.89 7.87
N LYS A 276 13.01 35.86 7.29
CA LYS A 276 14.13 36.63 7.83
C LYS A 276 13.80 38.11 7.68
N ALA A 277 13.76 38.85 8.79
CA ALA A 277 13.87 40.30 8.74
C ALA A 277 15.19 40.62 8.00
N ARG A 278 15.11 41.42 6.94
CA ARG A 278 16.29 41.94 6.26
C ARG A 278 17.05 42.90 7.16
#